data_AF-A0A6J1K9L3-F1
#
_entry.id   AF-A0A6J1K9L3-F1
#
_cell.length_a   1.000
_cell.length_b   1.000
_cell.length_c   1.000
_cell.angle_alpha   90.00
_cell.angle_beta   90.00
_cell.angle_gamma   90.00
#
_symmetry.space_group_name_H-M   'P 1'
#
loop_
_entity.id
_entity.type
_entity.pdbx_description
1 polymer ?
#
loop_
_entity_poly.entity_id
_entity_poly.type
_entity_poly.pdbx_seq_one_letter_code
_entity_poly.pdbx_strand_id
1 'polypeptide(L)'
;MAATKTDFDLSPSPQSIYSVGDYTFADVTNLDHCAKYLNQTLITFGFPASLDLFSNDPVSIARTCNCIYFLLQQRQRDIDFRESANEQRQRLLLDLSRLETKVERLESVIQAKDREIATITRTEAKAKAAFKAQIDKLQQEKDEFQRMVIGNQQVRTQQMHEMKKKEKEYIKLQERLNQVLMEKKKESRSGMEIMNLLQKEGRQRGTWNGKKNDNDFYKKIVDTYEVKNQELMSENADLKALLRSMQVDMRDFLNAPNGLPKQPLAVNERVESEGAWFSFGGRTDVFDLPFHMARDKIEESLRNKMASIKERMGELQDAQKESEVTSEASERELELEAQLVEARSIIQEQASIMSKHAKSERPRSLKGPSDSG
;
A
#
# COMPACT_ATOMS: atom_id res chain seq x y z
N MET A 1 33.00 -8.09 3.44
CA MET A 1 33.27 -9.14 2.43
C MET A 1 33.32 -8.46 1.09
N ALA A 2 34.43 -8.63 0.37
CA ALA A 2 34.82 -7.83 -0.77
C ALA A 2 33.93 -8.09 -2.00
N ALA A 3 33.48 -7.01 -2.63
CA ALA A 3 32.77 -7.03 -3.88
C ALA A 3 33.76 -7.30 -5.03
N THR A 4 33.62 -8.44 -5.70
CA THR A 4 34.26 -8.69 -6.99
C THR A 4 33.37 -8.13 -8.09
N LYS A 5 33.60 -6.85 -8.42
CA LYS A 5 33.20 -6.27 -9.70
C LYS A 5 34.08 -6.91 -10.77
N THR A 6 33.56 -7.90 -11.47
CA THR A 6 34.15 -8.35 -12.73
C THR A 6 33.63 -7.41 -13.81
N ASP A 7 34.40 -6.36 -14.11
CA ASP A 7 34.22 -5.57 -15.32
C ASP A 7 34.41 -6.50 -16.52
N PHE A 8 33.30 -6.96 -17.10
CA PHE A 8 33.29 -7.59 -18.41
C PHE A 8 33.50 -6.49 -19.44
N ASP A 9 34.77 -6.22 -19.73
CA ASP A 9 35.18 -5.33 -20.81
C ASP A 9 34.68 -5.92 -22.14
N LEU A 10 33.55 -5.42 -22.62
CA LEU A 10 33.02 -5.70 -23.95
C LEU A 10 33.94 -4.99 -24.96
N SER A 11 35.12 -5.58 -25.19
CA SER A 11 35.92 -5.27 -26.35
C SER A 11 35.03 -5.44 -27.58
N PRO A 12 34.87 -4.43 -28.45
CA PRO A 12 34.16 -4.62 -29.70
C PRO A 12 34.92 -5.69 -30.47
N SER A 13 34.29 -6.85 -30.65
CA SER A 13 34.79 -7.90 -31.54
C SER A 13 35.16 -7.22 -32.86
N PRO A 14 36.37 -7.40 -33.40
CA PRO A 14 36.81 -6.63 -34.55
C PRO A 14 35.79 -6.91 -35.65
N GLN A 15 35.00 -5.89 -36.00
CA GLN A 15 34.26 -5.90 -37.24
C GLN A 15 35.30 -6.21 -38.30
N SER A 16 35.18 -7.39 -38.91
CA SER A 16 36.00 -7.80 -40.03
C SER A 16 35.68 -6.89 -41.20
N ILE A 17 36.23 -5.68 -41.16
CA ILE A 17 36.46 -4.84 -42.31
C ILE A 17 37.47 -5.65 -43.12
N TYR A 18 36.97 -6.42 -44.08
CA TYR A 18 37.79 -7.04 -45.09
C TYR A 18 38.43 -5.91 -45.90
N SER A 19 39.58 -5.43 -45.41
CA SER A 19 40.49 -4.65 -46.24
C SER A 19 41.05 -5.61 -47.28
N VAL A 20 40.52 -5.51 -48.50
CA VAL A 20 41.10 -6.14 -49.69
C VAL A 20 42.39 -5.38 -50.00
N GLY A 21 43.43 -5.69 -49.23
CA GLY A 21 44.79 -5.18 -49.44
C GLY A 21 45.72 -6.36 -49.64
N ASP A 22 46.15 -6.56 -50.88
CA ASP A 22 47.32 -7.31 -51.36
C ASP A 22 47.85 -8.46 -50.48
N TYR A 23 47.06 -9.52 -50.33
CA TYR A 23 47.56 -10.83 -49.92
C TYR A 23 47.66 -11.74 -51.16
N THR A 24 48.81 -11.71 -51.85
CA THR A 24 49.09 -12.64 -52.94
C THR A 24 49.48 -14.00 -52.40
N PHE A 25 48.49 -14.84 -52.15
CA PHE A 25 48.67 -16.24 -51.73
C PHE A 25 49.39 -17.09 -52.79
N ALA A 26 49.20 -16.79 -54.08
CA ALA A 26 49.85 -17.50 -55.19
C ALA A 26 50.43 -16.51 -56.21
N ASP A 27 51.59 -16.86 -56.77
CA ASP A 27 52.26 -16.19 -57.88
C ASP A 27 52.81 -17.22 -58.90
N VAL A 28 53.42 -16.74 -59.98
CA VAL A 28 53.92 -17.60 -61.07
C VAL A 28 55.04 -18.54 -60.61
N THR A 29 55.78 -18.17 -59.55
CA THR A 29 56.94 -18.92 -59.04
C THR A 29 56.56 -20.02 -58.05
N ASN A 30 55.42 -19.89 -57.38
CA ASN A 30 55.00 -20.81 -56.30
C ASN A 30 53.73 -21.64 -56.61
N LEU A 31 53.20 -21.52 -57.83
CA LEU A 31 51.90 -22.05 -58.22
C LEU A 31 51.72 -23.56 -57.98
N ASP A 32 52.74 -24.38 -58.27
CA ASP A 32 52.72 -25.83 -58.03
C ASP A 32 52.63 -26.16 -56.53
N HIS A 33 53.34 -25.40 -55.70
CA HIS A 33 53.30 -25.57 -54.26
C HIS A 33 51.95 -25.13 -53.67
N CYS A 34 51.42 -23.99 -54.13
CA CYS A 34 50.11 -23.50 -53.71
C CYS A 34 48.97 -24.45 -54.10
N ALA A 35 49.01 -25.03 -55.31
CA ALA A 35 48.04 -26.02 -55.75
C ALA A 35 48.09 -27.30 -54.89
N LYS A 36 49.29 -27.81 -54.59
CA LYS A 36 49.46 -28.96 -53.68
C LYS A 36 48.96 -28.67 -52.26
N TYR A 37 49.28 -27.48 -51.74
CA TYR A 37 48.81 -27.04 -50.43
C TYR A 37 47.28 -26.93 -50.36
N LEU A 38 46.65 -26.30 -51.37
CA LEU A 38 45.19 -26.18 -51.44
C LEU A 38 44.53 -27.56 -51.47
N ASN A 39 45.04 -28.48 -52.29
CA ASN A 39 44.51 -29.84 -52.36
C ASN A 39 44.63 -30.60 -51.03
N GLN A 40 45.78 -30.49 -50.35
CA GLN A 40 45.97 -31.08 -49.03
C GLN A 40 44.99 -30.49 -48.00
N THR A 41 44.81 -29.17 -48.05
CA THR A 41 43.93 -28.43 -47.14
C THR A 41 42.47 -28.78 -47.36
N LEU A 42 42.04 -28.88 -48.62
CA LEU A 42 40.68 -29.28 -48.98
C LEU A 42 40.35 -30.68 -48.49
N ILE A 43 41.27 -31.63 -48.67
CA ILE A 43 41.12 -32.99 -48.13
C ILE A 43 41.00 -32.95 -46.60
N THR A 44 41.83 -32.15 -45.93
CA THR A 44 41.82 -32.00 -44.47
C THR A 44 40.48 -31.45 -43.96
N PHE A 45 39.87 -30.52 -44.70
CA PHE A 45 38.53 -30.00 -44.40
C PHE A 45 37.38 -30.86 -44.96
N GLY A 46 37.66 -32.05 -45.49
CA GLY A 46 36.66 -33.01 -45.92
C GLY A 46 36.03 -32.74 -47.29
N PHE A 47 36.67 -31.92 -48.13
CA PHE A 47 36.20 -31.65 -49.49
C PHE A 47 36.68 -32.72 -50.49
N PRO A 48 35.77 -33.35 -51.26
CA PRO A 48 36.14 -34.36 -52.25
C PRO A 48 36.38 -33.72 -53.63
N ALA A 49 37.61 -33.33 -53.92
CA ALA A 49 38.16 -33.15 -55.28
C ALA A 49 39.55 -32.50 -55.18
N SER A 50 40.56 -33.12 -55.77
CA SER A 50 41.82 -32.45 -56.07
C SER A 50 41.54 -31.38 -57.14
N LEU A 51 41.59 -30.11 -56.76
CA LEU A 51 41.65 -28.99 -57.69
C LEU A 51 42.76 -29.27 -58.71
N ASP A 52 42.35 -29.44 -59.96
CA ASP A 52 43.27 -29.56 -61.09
C ASP A 52 42.99 -28.40 -62.04
N LEU A 53 43.68 -27.29 -61.76
CA LEU A 53 43.52 -26.02 -62.45
C LEU A 53 44.16 -26.02 -63.85
N PHE A 54 44.99 -27.02 -64.16
CA PHE A 54 45.74 -27.13 -65.41
C PHE A 54 45.23 -28.28 -66.30
N SER A 55 44.18 -28.98 -65.90
CA SER A 55 43.59 -30.08 -66.67
C SER A 55 42.92 -29.59 -67.95
N ASN A 56 43.18 -30.29 -69.05
CA ASN A 56 42.41 -30.16 -70.29
C ASN A 56 41.31 -31.23 -70.40
N ASP A 57 41.17 -32.10 -69.40
CA ASP A 57 40.14 -33.15 -69.34
C ASP A 57 38.82 -32.58 -68.77
N PRO A 58 37.70 -32.63 -69.53
CA PRO A 58 36.41 -32.13 -69.08
C PRO A 58 35.93 -32.72 -67.74
N VAL A 59 36.29 -33.98 -67.44
CA VAL A 59 35.88 -34.62 -66.17
C VAL A 59 36.62 -34.00 -64.98
N SER A 60 37.91 -33.73 -65.13
CA SER A 60 38.74 -33.09 -64.11
C SER A 60 38.40 -31.61 -63.91
N ILE A 61 38.01 -30.90 -64.97
CA ILE A 61 37.43 -29.55 -64.89
C ILE A 61 36.11 -29.57 -64.11
N ALA A 62 35.21 -30.51 -64.41
CA ALA A 62 33.93 -30.64 -63.70
C ALA A 62 34.12 -30.93 -62.20
N ARG A 63 35.10 -31.77 -61.82
CA ARG A 63 35.45 -32.01 -60.41
C ARG A 63 35.93 -30.73 -59.72
N THR A 64 36.76 -29.94 -60.38
CA THR A 64 37.25 -28.64 -59.88
C THR A 64 36.09 -27.66 -59.69
N CYS A 65 35.18 -27.53 -60.67
CA CYS A 65 33.99 -26.68 -60.55
C CYS A 65 33.08 -27.10 -59.39
N ASN A 66 32.84 -28.40 -59.21
CA ASN A 66 32.04 -28.91 -58.10
C ASN A 66 32.71 -28.63 -56.75
N CYS A 67 34.03 -28.76 -56.65
CA CYS A 67 34.78 -28.40 -55.45
C CYS A 67 34.56 -26.93 -55.06
N ILE A 68 34.73 -26.03 -56.04
CA ILE A 68 34.52 -24.59 -55.87
C ILE A 68 33.07 -24.30 -55.49
N TYR A 69 32.10 -24.97 -56.12
CA TYR A 69 30.70 -24.85 -55.77
C TYR A 69 30.42 -25.25 -54.31
N PHE A 70 30.97 -26.38 -53.83
CA PHE A 70 30.83 -26.80 -52.44
C PHE A 70 31.48 -25.82 -51.46
N LEU A 71 32.63 -25.23 -51.80
CA LEU A 71 33.28 -24.20 -50.98
C LEU A 71 32.41 -22.95 -50.85
N LEU A 72 31.84 -22.47 -51.97
CA LEU A 72 30.93 -21.34 -51.97
C LEU A 72 29.65 -21.64 -51.19
N GLN A 73 29.08 -22.83 -51.36
CA GLN A 73 27.88 -23.24 -50.64
C GLN A 73 28.13 -23.40 -49.13
N GLN A 74 29.27 -23.98 -48.73
CA GLN A 74 29.68 -24.03 -47.33
C GLN A 74 29.84 -22.62 -46.77
N ARG A 75 30.49 -21.72 -47.53
CA ARG A 75 30.66 -20.33 -47.09
C ARG A 75 29.32 -19.62 -46.89
N GLN A 76 28.35 -19.80 -47.79
CA GLN A 76 27.03 -19.23 -47.63
C GLN A 76 26.36 -19.76 -46.35
N ARG A 77 26.37 -21.08 -46.13
CA ARG A 77 25.81 -21.70 -44.92
C ARG A 77 26.50 -21.18 -43.64
N ASP A 78 27.81 -20.98 -43.67
CA ASP A 78 28.57 -20.44 -42.53
C ASP A 78 28.25 -18.95 -42.28
N ILE A 79 27.95 -18.17 -43.32
CA ILE A 79 27.45 -16.80 -43.16
C ILE A 79 26.08 -16.83 -42.50
N ASP A 80 25.13 -17.57 -43.08
CA ASP A 80 23.75 -17.64 -42.59
C ASP A 80 23.70 -18.14 -41.12
N PHE A 81 24.51 -19.16 -40.79
CA PHE A 81 24.61 -19.67 -39.42
C PHE A 81 25.16 -18.61 -38.45
N ARG A 82 26.21 -17.90 -38.84
CA ARG A 82 26.79 -16.84 -38.00
C ARG A 82 25.86 -15.64 -37.85
N GLU A 83 25.13 -15.28 -38.89
CA GLU A 83 24.11 -14.22 -38.83
C GLU A 83 22.97 -14.61 -37.88
N SER A 84 22.41 -15.82 -38.03
CA SER A 84 21.36 -16.33 -37.14
C SER A 84 21.81 -16.42 -35.68
N ALA A 85 23.03 -16.92 -35.42
CA ALA A 85 23.60 -16.95 -34.08
C ALA A 85 23.81 -15.54 -33.50
N ASN A 86 24.23 -14.57 -34.33
CA ASN A 86 24.38 -13.19 -33.90
C ASN A 86 23.05 -12.51 -33.61
N GLU A 87 22.01 -12.76 -34.40
CA GLU A 87 20.65 -12.27 -34.11
C GLU A 87 20.13 -12.83 -32.79
N GLN A 88 20.28 -14.14 -32.55
CA GLN A 88 19.89 -14.76 -31.29
C GLN A 88 20.65 -14.14 -30.11
N ARG A 89 21.96 -13.95 -30.24
CA ARG A 89 22.77 -13.28 -29.23
C ARG A 89 22.30 -11.85 -28.96
N GLN A 90 21.96 -11.07 -29.99
CA GLN A 90 21.43 -9.72 -29.82
C GLN A 90 20.08 -9.73 -29.09
N ARG A 91 19.16 -10.64 -29.45
CA ARG A 91 17.88 -10.80 -28.73
C ARG A 91 18.09 -11.11 -27.26
N LEU A 92 18.97 -12.05 -26.94
CA LEU A 92 19.30 -12.41 -25.55
C LEU A 92 19.91 -11.24 -24.76
N LEU A 93 20.76 -10.42 -25.39
CA LEU A 93 21.32 -9.22 -24.74
C LEU A 93 20.24 -8.19 -24.40
N LEU A 94 19.26 -8.00 -25.30
CA LEU A 94 18.13 -7.11 -25.03
C LEU A 94 17.24 -7.66 -23.91
N ASP A 95 16.98 -8.97 -23.90
CA ASP A 95 16.23 -9.62 -22.82
C ASP A 95 16.96 -9.51 -21.47
N LEU A 96 18.27 -9.66 -21.46
CA LEU A 96 19.11 -9.50 -20.27
C LEU A 96 19.02 -8.08 -19.72
N SER A 97 19.19 -7.05 -20.56
CA SER A 97 19.04 -5.65 -20.15
C SER A 97 17.64 -5.33 -19.60
N ARG A 98 16.59 -5.89 -20.23
CA ARG A 98 15.21 -5.77 -19.75
C ARG A 98 15.01 -6.44 -18.38
N LEU A 99 15.63 -7.60 -18.16
CA LEU A 99 15.56 -8.29 -16.87
C LEU A 99 16.35 -7.55 -15.79
N GLU A 100 17.52 -7.01 -16.10
CA GLU A 100 18.34 -6.20 -15.18
C GLU A 100 17.55 -4.99 -14.66
N THR A 101 16.96 -4.20 -15.56
CA THR A 101 16.12 -3.05 -15.18
C THR A 101 14.91 -3.44 -14.33
N LYS A 102 14.30 -4.62 -14.60
CA LYS A 102 13.21 -5.15 -13.77
C LYS A 102 13.70 -5.55 -12.37
N VAL A 103 14.88 -6.14 -12.26
CA VAL A 103 15.50 -6.52 -10.98
C VAL A 103 15.79 -5.27 -10.16
N GLU A 104 16.46 -4.26 -10.72
CA GLU A 104 16.75 -2.99 -10.03
C GLU A 104 15.47 -2.33 -9.49
N ARG A 105 14.40 -2.31 -10.30
CA ARG A 105 13.10 -1.77 -9.89
C ARG A 105 12.51 -2.57 -8.72
N LEU A 106 12.55 -3.90 -8.78
CA LEU A 106 12.04 -4.77 -7.71
C LEU A 106 12.84 -4.61 -6.42
N GLU A 107 14.16 -4.50 -6.50
CA GLU A 107 15.03 -4.22 -5.35
C GLU A 107 14.67 -2.88 -4.69
N SER A 108 14.42 -1.83 -5.50
CA SER A 108 13.95 -0.54 -4.96
C SER A 108 12.60 -0.66 -4.26
N VAL A 109 11.68 -1.47 -4.78
CA VAL A 109 10.36 -1.70 -4.15
C VAL A 109 10.53 -2.44 -2.83
N ILE A 110 11.38 -3.46 -2.77
CA ILE A 110 11.67 -4.21 -1.54
C ILE A 110 12.23 -3.27 -0.47
N GLN A 111 13.24 -2.45 -0.81
CA GLN A 111 13.81 -1.49 0.13
C GLN A 111 12.79 -0.47 0.63
N ALA A 112 11.87 -0.02 -0.23
CA ALA A 112 10.79 0.88 0.19
C ALA A 112 9.82 0.19 1.16
N LYS A 113 9.45 -1.07 0.88
CA LYS A 113 8.58 -1.87 1.75
C LYS A 113 9.22 -2.20 3.08
N ASP A 114 10.52 -2.48 3.14
CA ASP A 114 11.24 -2.69 4.40
C ASP A 114 11.22 -1.44 5.28
N ARG A 115 11.35 -0.25 4.69
CA ARG A 115 11.25 1.04 5.41
C ARG A 115 9.83 1.29 5.92
N GLU A 116 8.81 0.95 5.12
CA GLU A 116 7.41 1.04 5.49
C GLU A 116 7.08 0.12 6.67
N ILE A 117 7.51 -1.14 6.60
CA ILE A 117 7.37 -2.13 7.68
C ILE A 117 8.03 -1.61 8.95
N ALA A 118 9.29 -1.14 8.88
CA ALA A 118 9.99 -0.61 10.04
C ALA A 118 9.27 0.60 10.67
N THR A 119 8.59 1.42 9.85
CA THR A 119 7.80 2.55 10.33
C THR A 119 6.53 2.07 11.04
N ILE A 120 5.78 1.15 10.42
CA ILE A 120 4.56 0.57 10.98
C ILE A 120 4.86 -0.17 12.29
N THR A 121 5.93 -0.95 12.36
CA THR A 121 6.32 -1.65 13.60
C THR A 121 6.62 -0.68 14.73
N ARG A 122 7.25 0.47 14.45
CA ARG A 122 7.52 1.50 15.47
C ARG A 122 6.24 2.19 15.93
N THR A 123 5.32 2.52 15.03
CA THR A 123 4.04 3.14 15.39
C THR A 123 3.17 2.18 16.20
N GLU A 124 3.13 0.90 15.82
CA GLU A 124 2.44 -0.16 16.55
C GLU A 124 3.02 -0.32 17.96
N ALA A 125 4.34 -0.40 18.10
CA ALA A 125 5.00 -0.50 19.40
C ALA A 125 4.67 0.71 20.30
N LYS A 126 4.66 1.92 19.75
CA LYS A 126 4.27 3.14 20.47
C LYS A 126 2.80 3.11 20.90
N ALA A 127 1.89 2.70 20.02
CA ALA A 127 0.47 2.59 20.31
C ALA A 127 0.23 1.53 21.41
N LYS A 128 0.88 0.38 21.32
CA LYS A 128 0.81 -0.69 22.33
C LYS A 128 1.28 -0.21 23.71
N ALA A 129 2.37 0.57 23.76
CA ALA A 129 2.85 1.17 25.00
C ALA A 129 1.85 2.19 25.58
N ALA A 130 1.23 3.02 24.72
CA ALA A 130 0.22 3.99 25.13
C ALA A 130 -1.04 3.29 25.69
N PHE A 131 -1.52 2.23 25.03
CA PHE A 131 -2.64 1.45 25.52
C PHE A 131 -2.33 0.77 26.86
N LYS A 132 -1.12 0.22 27.01
CA LYS A 132 -0.69 -0.36 28.29
C LYS A 132 -0.72 0.68 29.41
N ALA A 133 -0.18 1.88 29.17
CA ALA A 133 -0.21 2.96 30.15
C ALA A 133 -1.66 3.36 30.53
N GLN A 134 -2.58 3.38 29.56
CA GLN A 134 -3.99 3.68 29.82
C GLN A 134 -4.67 2.58 30.64
N ILE A 135 -4.38 1.30 30.36
CA ILE A 135 -4.87 0.16 31.14
C ILE A 135 -4.38 0.26 32.58
N ASP A 136 -3.08 0.53 32.77
CA ASP A 136 -2.49 0.65 34.11
C ASP A 136 -3.13 1.81 34.90
N LYS A 137 -3.41 2.95 34.23
CA LYS A 137 -4.11 4.09 34.83
C LYS A 137 -5.54 3.74 35.27
N LEU A 138 -6.31 3.08 34.40
CA LEU A 138 -7.67 2.64 34.72
C LEU A 138 -7.68 1.63 35.87
N GLN A 139 -6.69 0.74 35.92
CA GLN A 139 -6.53 -0.19 37.02
C GLN A 139 -6.25 0.53 38.34
N GLN A 140 -5.39 1.56 38.33
CA GLN A 140 -5.13 2.40 39.50
C GLN A 140 -6.41 3.13 39.96
N GLU A 141 -7.13 3.77 39.05
CA GLU A 141 -8.39 4.49 39.37
C GLU A 141 -9.45 3.54 39.95
N LYS A 142 -9.56 2.33 39.40
CA LYS A 142 -10.42 1.27 39.94
C LYS A 142 -10.03 0.90 41.38
N ASP A 143 -8.74 0.68 41.63
CA ASP A 143 -8.25 0.29 42.96
C ASP A 143 -8.44 1.43 43.99
N GLU A 144 -8.27 2.69 43.58
CA GLU A 144 -8.57 3.87 44.39
C GLU A 144 -10.05 3.99 44.72
N PHE A 145 -10.91 3.81 43.72
CA PHE A 145 -12.37 3.80 43.92
C PHE A 145 -12.79 2.69 44.89
N GLN A 146 -12.23 1.49 44.74
CA GLN A 146 -12.50 0.38 45.64
C GLN A 146 -12.07 0.69 47.08
N ARG A 147 -10.89 1.30 47.29
CA ARG A 147 -10.45 1.76 48.62
C ARG A 147 -11.42 2.78 49.21
N MET A 148 -11.87 3.74 48.42
CA MET A 148 -12.81 4.78 48.85
C MET A 148 -14.18 4.20 49.22
N VAL A 149 -14.71 3.23 48.45
CA VAL A 149 -15.96 2.54 48.76
C VAL A 149 -15.87 1.80 50.10
N ILE A 150 -14.78 1.06 50.33
CA ILE A 150 -14.55 0.37 51.60
C ILE A 150 -14.48 1.38 52.76
N GLY A 151 -13.74 2.49 52.58
CA GLY A 151 -13.66 3.55 53.58
C GLY A 151 -15.02 4.19 53.88
N ASN A 152 -15.82 4.48 52.85
CA ASN A 152 -17.16 5.04 53.02
C ASN A 152 -18.08 4.07 53.79
N GLN A 153 -18.00 2.78 53.47
CA GLN A 153 -18.77 1.75 54.17
C GLN A 153 -18.40 1.65 55.65
N GLN A 154 -17.11 1.76 55.99
CA GLN A 154 -16.65 1.80 57.38
C GLN A 154 -17.21 3.03 58.12
N VAL A 155 -17.12 4.21 57.52
CA VAL A 155 -17.66 5.46 58.09
C VAL A 155 -19.18 5.37 58.31
N ARG A 156 -19.93 4.83 57.34
CA ARG A 156 -21.38 4.61 57.49
C ARG A 156 -21.71 3.70 58.65
N THR A 157 -20.98 2.59 58.79
CA THR A 157 -21.14 1.68 59.92
C THR A 157 -20.87 2.40 61.25
N GLN A 158 -19.78 3.18 61.33
CA GLN A 158 -19.45 3.94 62.53
C GLN A 158 -20.52 4.99 62.89
N GLN A 159 -20.98 5.76 61.91
CA GLN A 159 -22.08 6.73 62.10
C GLN A 159 -23.37 6.06 62.57
N MET A 160 -23.70 4.86 62.05
CA MET A 160 -24.86 4.09 62.49
C MET A 160 -24.72 3.65 63.96
N HIS A 161 -23.53 3.24 64.40
CA HIS A 161 -23.29 2.92 65.81
C HIS A 161 -23.41 4.14 66.73
N GLU A 162 -22.86 5.29 66.32
CA GLU A 162 -23.00 6.55 67.06
C GLU A 162 -24.46 7.01 67.15
N MET A 163 -25.21 6.93 66.06
CA MET A 163 -26.64 7.25 66.04
C MET A 163 -27.42 6.38 67.03
N LYS A 164 -27.21 5.04 66.99
CA LYS A 164 -27.86 4.11 67.93
C LYS A 164 -27.49 4.40 69.39
N LYS A 165 -26.25 4.85 69.66
CA LYS A 165 -25.84 5.26 71.01
C LYS A 165 -26.61 6.51 71.46
N LYS A 166 -26.67 7.55 70.62
CA LYS A 166 -27.41 8.78 70.91
C LYS A 166 -28.91 8.53 71.07
N GLU A 167 -29.48 7.63 70.26
CA GLU A 167 -30.90 7.25 70.37
C GLU A 167 -31.20 6.58 71.71
N LYS A 168 -30.32 5.69 72.19
CA LYS A 168 -30.44 5.11 73.55
C LYS A 168 -30.33 6.17 74.65
N GLU A 169 -29.45 7.16 74.50
CA GLU A 169 -29.33 8.27 75.46
C GLU A 169 -30.57 9.18 75.44
N TYR A 170 -31.11 9.45 74.25
CA TYR A 170 -32.35 10.19 74.07
C TYR A 170 -33.53 9.50 74.75
N ILE A 171 -33.70 8.19 74.54
CA ILE A 171 -34.74 7.40 75.21
C ILE A 171 -34.61 7.50 76.73
N LYS A 172 -33.40 7.32 77.29
CA LYS A 172 -33.16 7.48 78.74
C LYS A 172 -33.49 8.88 79.25
N LEU A 173 -33.18 9.93 78.49
CA LEU A 173 -33.47 11.31 78.87
C LEU A 173 -34.98 11.59 78.81
N GLN A 174 -35.65 11.05 77.80
CA GLN A 174 -37.10 11.12 77.64
C GLN A 174 -37.82 10.40 78.81
N GLU A 175 -37.34 9.23 79.21
CA GLU A 175 -37.83 8.50 80.40
C GLU A 175 -37.67 9.33 81.68
N ARG A 176 -36.49 9.93 81.91
CA ARG A 176 -36.26 10.82 83.07
C ARG A 176 -37.16 12.04 83.06
N LEU A 177 -37.35 12.68 81.91
CA LEU A 177 -38.25 13.83 81.78
C LEU A 177 -39.68 13.44 82.12
N ASN A 178 -40.16 12.31 81.59
CA ASN A 178 -41.48 11.78 81.92
C ASN A 178 -41.61 11.47 83.41
N GLN A 179 -40.57 10.93 84.04
CA GLN A 179 -40.55 10.68 85.47
C GLN A 179 -40.67 11.97 86.28
N VAL A 180 -39.89 13.00 85.96
CA VAL A 180 -40.00 14.34 86.58
C VAL A 180 -41.38 14.96 86.36
N LEU A 181 -41.97 14.82 85.16
CA LEU A 181 -43.32 15.32 84.90
C LEU A 181 -44.39 14.60 85.72
N MET A 182 -44.23 13.29 85.95
CA MET A 182 -45.13 12.49 86.79
C MET A 182 -44.95 12.82 88.27
N GLU A 183 -43.72 13.02 88.74
CA GLU A 183 -43.41 13.51 90.08
C GLU A 183 -44.03 14.90 90.30
N LYS A 184 -43.85 15.82 89.35
CA LYS A 184 -44.47 17.16 89.39
C LYS A 184 -46.00 17.11 89.39
N LYS A 185 -46.63 16.16 88.66
CA LYS A 185 -48.08 15.93 88.74
C LYS A 185 -48.52 15.38 90.09
N LYS A 186 -47.68 14.60 90.77
CA LYS A 186 -47.94 14.02 92.09
C LYS A 186 -47.76 15.07 93.20
N GLU A 187 -46.75 15.94 93.06
CA GLU A 187 -46.55 17.14 93.88
C GLU A 187 -47.60 18.22 93.61
N SER A 188 -48.14 18.32 92.39
CA SER A 188 -49.25 19.23 92.08
C SER A 188 -50.57 18.87 92.79
N ARG A 189 -50.68 17.70 93.43
CA ARG A 189 -51.79 17.39 94.37
C ARG A 189 -51.52 17.84 95.80
N SER A 190 -50.32 18.34 96.13
CA SER A 190 -49.96 18.87 97.44
C SER A 190 -48.91 19.97 97.29
N GLY A 191 -49.36 21.22 97.20
CA GLY A 191 -48.47 22.36 97.38
C GLY A 191 -48.66 23.51 96.40
N MET A 192 -49.36 24.54 96.89
CA MET A 192 -49.22 25.97 96.62
C MET A 192 -48.53 26.40 95.31
N GLU A 193 -49.36 26.93 94.41
CA GLU A 193 -48.99 27.52 93.13
C GLU A 193 -48.29 28.88 93.35
N ILE A 194 -46.97 28.94 93.15
CA ILE A 194 -46.23 30.19 93.07
C ILE A 194 -46.27 30.69 91.62
N MET A 195 -47.18 31.63 91.40
CA MET A 195 -47.33 32.40 90.18
C MET A 195 -46.14 33.37 90.06
N ASN A 196 -45.11 32.98 89.31
CA ASN A 196 -44.04 33.89 88.91
C ASN A 196 -44.31 34.39 87.49
N LEU A 197 -44.77 35.64 87.41
CA LEU A 197 -44.66 36.47 86.22
C LEU A 197 -43.18 36.60 85.85
N LEU A 198 -42.72 35.81 84.87
CA LEU A 198 -41.48 36.11 84.16
C LEU A 198 -41.83 36.74 82.82
N GLN A 199 -41.60 38.05 82.85
CA GLN A 199 -41.39 38.98 81.77
C GLN A 199 -41.03 38.34 80.43
N LYS A 200 -41.75 38.80 79.40
CA LYS A 200 -41.32 38.73 78.01
C LYS A 200 -39.93 39.38 77.90
N GLU A 201 -38.96 38.65 77.40
CA GLU A 201 -37.89 39.23 76.59
C GLU A 201 -37.23 38.18 75.71
N GLY A 202 -37.01 38.52 74.44
CA GLY A 202 -36.03 37.84 73.61
C GLY A 202 -36.50 36.63 72.79
N ARG A 203 -37.76 36.55 72.33
CA ARG A 203 -37.99 35.81 71.07
C ARG A 203 -37.34 36.63 69.95
N GLN A 204 -36.15 36.23 69.52
CA GLN A 204 -35.74 36.53 68.15
C GLN A 204 -36.75 35.88 67.21
N ARG A 205 -37.71 36.68 66.74
CA ARG A 205 -38.40 36.42 65.49
C ARG A 205 -37.32 36.40 64.42
N GLY A 206 -37.15 35.26 63.76
CA GLY A 206 -36.39 35.19 62.53
C GLY A 206 -36.88 36.29 61.60
N THR A 207 -35.96 37.17 61.20
CA THR A 207 -36.19 38.17 60.17
C THR A 207 -36.54 37.40 58.91
N TRP A 208 -37.80 37.49 58.47
CA TRP A 208 -38.22 36.97 57.18
C TRP A 208 -37.58 37.84 56.09
N ASN A 209 -36.35 37.50 55.71
CA ASN A 209 -35.65 38.12 54.60
C ASN A 209 -36.16 37.51 53.28
N GLY A 210 -37.32 37.98 52.82
CA GLY A 210 -37.86 37.63 51.49
C GLY A 210 -37.00 38.13 50.31
N LYS A 211 -36.05 39.05 50.56
CA LYS A 211 -35.16 39.61 49.51
C LYS A 211 -33.94 38.75 49.15
N LYS A 212 -33.58 37.74 49.96
CA LYS A 212 -32.40 36.89 49.68
C LYS A 212 -32.69 35.80 48.64
N ASN A 213 -33.88 35.20 48.70
CA ASN A 213 -34.26 34.14 47.75
C ASN A 213 -34.36 34.63 46.31
N ASP A 214 -34.84 35.86 46.06
CA ASP A 214 -34.90 36.41 44.70
C ASP A 214 -33.50 36.66 44.13
N ASN A 215 -32.57 37.15 44.95
CA ASN A 215 -31.17 37.35 44.54
C ASN A 215 -30.50 36.01 44.21
N ASP A 216 -30.71 34.99 45.05
CA ASP A 216 -30.20 33.64 44.79
C ASP A 216 -30.86 32.99 43.55
N PHE A 217 -32.11 33.33 43.24
CA PHE A 217 -32.83 32.86 42.06
C PHE A 217 -32.30 33.53 40.78
N TYR A 218 -32.13 34.86 40.77
CA TYR A 218 -31.49 35.58 39.67
C TYR A 218 -30.05 35.10 39.45
N LYS A 219 -29.30 34.90 40.53
CA LYS A 219 -27.95 34.35 40.47
C LYS A 219 -27.94 32.95 39.85
N LYS A 220 -28.82 32.05 40.29
CA LYS A 220 -28.91 30.70 39.72
C LYS A 220 -29.27 30.72 38.23
N ILE A 221 -30.15 31.64 37.81
CA ILE A 221 -30.48 31.82 36.39
C ILE A 221 -29.24 32.28 35.63
N VAL A 222 -28.55 33.32 36.10
CA VAL A 222 -27.33 33.83 35.47
C VAL A 222 -26.25 32.76 35.41
N ASP A 223 -25.97 32.05 36.51
CA ASP A 223 -25.01 30.95 36.57
C ASP A 223 -25.36 29.86 35.54
N THR A 224 -26.66 29.53 35.39
CA THR A 224 -27.12 28.53 34.40
C THR A 224 -26.90 29.04 32.97
N TYR A 225 -27.18 30.32 32.70
CA TYR A 225 -26.91 30.93 31.40
C TYR A 225 -25.40 31.04 31.11
N GLU A 226 -24.57 31.33 32.10
CA GLU A 226 -23.11 31.38 31.96
C GLU A 226 -22.53 30.01 31.65
N VAL A 227 -22.98 28.97 32.36
CA VAL A 227 -22.60 27.58 32.08
C VAL A 227 -23.03 27.19 30.66
N LYS A 228 -24.28 27.46 30.27
CA LYS A 228 -24.77 27.23 28.91
C LYS A 228 -23.96 27.98 27.84
N ASN A 229 -23.55 29.21 28.13
CA ASN A 229 -22.75 30.02 27.21
C ASN A 229 -21.31 29.47 27.10
N GLN A 230 -20.73 29.01 28.21
CA GLN A 230 -19.43 28.33 28.20
C GLN A 230 -19.48 27.02 27.41
N GLU A 231 -20.52 26.21 27.60
CA GLU A 231 -20.77 24.98 26.83
C GLU A 231 -20.87 25.28 25.33
N LEU A 232 -21.69 26.26 24.94
CA LEU A 232 -21.81 26.71 23.55
C LEU A 232 -20.48 27.19 22.96
N MET A 233 -19.69 27.93 23.74
CA MET A 233 -18.38 28.41 23.31
C MET A 233 -17.37 27.25 23.14
N SER A 234 -17.41 26.24 24.02
CA SER A 234 -16.58 25.03 23.88
C SER A 234 -16.99 24.20 22.67
N GLU A 235 -18.29 23.95 22.48
CA GLU A 235 -18.80 23.20 21.33
C GLU A 235 -18.46 23.92 20.01
N ASN A 236 -18.55 25.26 19.98
CA ASN A 236 -18.18 26.03 18.82
C ASN A 236 -16.67 25.93 18.49
N ALA A 237 -15.82 25.94 19.52
CA ALA A 237 -14.38 25.74 19.36
C ALA A 237 -14.05 24.33 18.82
N ASP A 238 -14.71 23.30 19.35
CA ASP A 238 -14.56 21.92 18.91
C ASP A 238 -15.05 21.73 17.46
N LEU A 239 -16.19 22.33 17.09
CA LEU A 239 -16.70 22.32 15.72
C LEU A 239 -15.73 23.00 14.74
N LYS A 240 -15.12 24.13 15.13
CA LYS A 240 -14.09 24.79 14.32
C LYS A 240 -12.85 23.93 14.16
N ALA A 241 -12.41 23.25 15.23
CA ALA A 241 -11.29 22.32 15.16
C ALA A 241 -11.58 21.13 14.23
N LEU A 242 -12.79 20.55 14.34
CA LEU A 242 -13.23 19.45 13.50
C LEU A 242 -13.30 19.85 12.02
N LEU A 243 -13.86 21.02 11.72
CA LEU A 243 -13.91 21.54 10.34
C LEU A 243 -12.51 21.77 9.75
N ARG A 244 -11.54 22.23 10.56
CA ARG A 244 -10.15 22.33 10.12
C ARG A 244 -9.54 20.97 9.83
N SER A 245 -9.76 19.99 10.71
CA SER A 245 -9.28 18.62 10.52
C SER A 245 -9.83 18.04 9.22
N MET A 246 -11.14 18.11 9.02
CA MET A 246 -11.78 17.65 7.79
C MET A 246 -11.24 18.38 6.56
N GLN A 247 -10.96 19.69 6.64
CA GLN A 247 -10.37 20.43 5.52
C GLN A 247 -8.94 19.95 5.18
N VAL A 248 -8.16 19.52 6.17
CA VAL A 248 -6.84 18.90 5.94
C VAL A 248 -7.02 17.53 5.30
N ASP A 249 -7.88 16.68 5.85
CA ASP A 249 -8.12 15.33 5.33
C ASP A 249 -8.63 15.36 3.87
N MET A 250 -9.55 16.27 3.56
CA MET A 250 -10.07 16.46 2.20
C MET A 250 -8.98 16.97 1.24
N ARG A 251 -8.09 17.85 1.71
CA ARG A 251 -6.95 18.33 0.91
C ARG A 251 -5.99 17.19 0.62
N ASP A 252 -5.65 16.39 1.61
CA ASP A 252 -4.74 15.26 1.46
C ASP A 252 -5.34 14.21 0.53
N PHE A 253 -6.64 13.95 0.64
CA PHE A 253 -7.37 13.07 -0.26
C PHE A 253 -7.31 13.55 -1.72
N LEU A 254 -7.60 14.83 -1.97
CA LEU A 254 -7.61 15.41 -3.32
C LEU A 254 -6.21 15.57 -3.92
N ASN A 255 -5.21 15.87 -3.10
CA ASN A 255 -3.82 16.06 -3.55
C ASN A 255 -3.01 14.76 -3.65
N ALA A 256 -3.54 13.63 -3.18
CA ALA A 256 -2.89 12.34 -3.37
C ALA A 256 -2.92 11.96 -4.87
N PRO A 257 -1.75 11.85 -5.53
CA PRO A 257 -1.71 11.40 -6.91
C PRO A 257 -2.08 9.92 -6.93
N ASN A 258 -3.22 9.58 -7.54
CA ASN A 258 -3.73 8.21 -7.74
C ASN A 258 -3.32 7.19 -6.66
N GLY A 259 -3.74 7.42 -5.42
CA GLY A 259 -3.82 6.36 -4.41
C GLY A 259 -2.51 5.84 -3.80
N LEU A 260 -1.43 6.63 -3.76
CA LEU A 260 -0.26 6.31 -2.90
C LEU A 260 0.17 7.52 -2.05
N PRO A 261 0.41 7.38 -0.73
CA PRO A 261 0.87 8.49 0.10
C PRO A 261 2.35 8.80 -0.23
N LYS A 262 2.61 9.96 -0.85
CA LYS A 262 3.97 10.46 -1.03
C LYS A 262 4.49 11.06 0.28
N GLN A 263 5.53 10.44 0.82
CA GLN A 263 6.46 11.04 1.80
C GLN A 263 7.25 12.18 1.13
N PRO A 264 7.59 13.28 1.83
CA PRO A 264 8.15 14.47 1.18
C PRO A 264 9.63 14.31 0.86
N LEU A 265 9.99 14.40 -0.41
CA LEU A 265 11.33 14.76 -0.86
C LEU A 265 11.23 15.85 -1.92
N ALA A 266 11.78 17.00 -1.59
CA ALA A 266 12.05 18.08 -2.53
C ALA A 266 13.17 17.64 -3.47
N VAL A 267 13.00 17.85 -4.78
CA VAL A 267 13.94 18.56 -5.68
C VAL A 267 13.25 18.72 -7.04
N ASN A 268 12.93 19.99 -7.33
CA ASN A 268 12.85 20.70 -8.60
C ASN A 268 13.00 19.90 -9.92
N GLU A 269 11.94 19.87 -10.73
CA GLU A 269 12.08 20.03 -12.19
C GLU A 269 10.82 20.68 -12.77
N ARG A 270 11.01 21.79 -13.49
CA ARG A 270 9.95 22.56 -14.14
C ARG A 270 9.50 21.82 -15.40
N VAL A 271 8.24 21.43 -15.43
CA VAL A 271 7.48 21.28 -16.69
C VAL A 271 6.17 22.04 -16.48
N GLU A 272 6.07 23.20 -17.14
CA GLU A 272 4.80 23.87 -17.40
C GLU A 272 3.97 22.96 -18.32
N SER A 273 2.85 22.47 -17.81
CA SER A 273 1.71 22.09 -18.62
C SER A 273 0.46 22.63 -17.92
N GLU A 274 -0.12 23.65 -18.53
CA GLU A 274 -1.35 24.31 -18.12
C GLU A 274 -2.51 23.30 -18.01
N GLY A 275 -3.35 23.47 -16.99
CA GLY A 275 -4.62 22.75 -16.86
C GLY A 275 -5.00 22.42 -15.42
N ALA A 276 -5.29 23.46 -14.63
CA ALA A 276 -6.10 23.40 -13.40
C ALA A 276 -5.83 22.23 -12.43
N TRP A 277 -4.61 22.13 -11.89
CA TRP A 277 -4.42 21.42 -10.63
C TRP A 277 -5.07 22.25 -9.53
N PHE A 278 -6.31 21.88 -9.20
CA PHE A 278 -7.22 22.53 -8.27
C PHE A 278 -6.51 23.39 -7.22
N SER A 279 -6.67 24.71 -7.33
CA SER A 279 -6.29 25.71 -6.34
C SER A 279 -7.13 25.59 -5.05
N PHE A 280 -7.24 24.40 -4.45
CA PHE A 280 -7.84 24.15 -3.14
C PHE A 280 -6.87 24.51 -1.99
N GLY A 281 -6.06 25.54 -2.19
CA GLY A 281 -5.28 26.21 -1.15
C GLY A 281 -6.17 27.11 -0.28
N GLY A 282 -7.20 26.54 0.34
CA GLY A 282 -8.08 27.29 1.24
C GLY A 282 -7.35 27.65 2.52
N ARG A 283 -7.11 28.95 2.75
CA ARG A 283 -6.66 29.48 4.04
C ARG A 283 -7.64 29.02 5.13
N THR A 284 -7.12 28.51 6.24
CA THR A 284 -7.89 28.06 7.41
C THR A 284 -8.39 29.20 8.29
N ASP A 285 -8.03 30.45 7.95
CA ASP A 285 -8.43 31.68 8.63
C ASP A 285 -9.94 31.95 8.52
N VAL A 286 -10.62 31.40 7.50
CA VAL A 286 -12.07 31.57 7.32
C VAL A 286 -12.89 31.01 8.50
N PHE A 287 -12.35 30.02 9.22
CA PHE A 287 -13.00 29.41 10.39
C PHE A 287 -12.85 30.26 11.67
N ASP A 288 -11.96 31.26 11.67
CA ASP A 288 -11.76 32.15 12.81
C ASP A 288 -12.69 33.37 12.80
N LEU A 289 -13.32 33.67 11.66
CA LEU A 289 -14.25 34.78 11.55
C LEU A 289 -15.55 34.52 12.35
N PRO A 290 -16.25 35.58 12.80
CA PRO A 290 -17.58 35.46 13.36
C PRO A 290 -18.50 34.68 12.41
N PHE A 291 -19.28 33.74 12.96
CA PHE A 291 -20.04 32.77 12.16
C PHE A 291 -20.91 33.43 11.09
N HIS A 292 -21.62 34.51 11.43
CA HIS A 292 -22.48 35.23 10.48
C HIS A 292 -21.73 35.83 9.28
N MET A 293 -20.42 36.11 9.40
CA MET A 293 -19.59 36.65 8.31
C MET A 293 -18.93 35.54 7.47
N ALA A 294 -18.78 34.35 8.06
CA ALA A 294 -18.10 33.22 7.44
C ALA A 294 -19.04 32.16 6.87
N ARG A 295 -20.31 32.14 7.33
CA ARG A 295 -21.29 31.10 7.04
C ARG A 295 -21.37 30.76 5.56
N ASP A 296 -21.64 31.75 4.72
CA ASP A 296 -21.90 31.53 3.30
C ASP A 296 -20.64 31.04 2.58
N LYS A 297 -19.48 31.56 2.96
CA LYS A 297 -18.17 31.15 2.41
C LYS A 297 -17.80 29.72 2.79
N ILE A 298 -18.06 29.34 4.04
CA ILE A 298 -17.84 27.97 4.53
C ILE A 298 -18.79 27.02 3.82
N GLU A 299 -20.07 27.39 3.70
CA GLU A 299 -21.08 26.57 3.03
C GLU A 299 -20.74 26.36 1.55
N GLU A 300 -20.46 27.43 0.82
CA GLU A 300 -20.08 27.36 -0.60
C GLU A 300 -18.79 26.56 -0.79
N SER A 301 -17.77 26.78 0.06
CA SER A 301 -16.54 26.00 0.00
C SER A 301 -16.80 24.50 0.21
N LEU A 302 -17.67 24.13 1.14
CA LEU A 302 -17.95 22.72 1.43
C LEU A 302 -18.77 22.09 0.29
N ARG A 303 -19.76 22.81 -0.25
CA ARG A 303 -20.55 22.34 -1.40
C ARG A 303 -19.66 22.11 -2.63
N ASN A 304 -18.77 23.06 -2.94
CA ASN A 304 -17.85 22.93 -4.08
C ASN A 304 -16.88 21.77 -3.88
N LYS A 305 -16.28 21.64 -2.68
CA LYS A 305 -15.40 20.50 -2.37
C LYS A 305 -16.12 19.15 -2.47
N MET A 306 -17.36 19.07 -1.98
CA MET A 306 -18.17 17.85 -2.04
C MET A 306 -18.51 17.48 -3.49
N ALA A 307 -18.82 18.47 -4.33
CA ALA A 307 -19.04 18.25 -5.76
C ALA A 307 -17.78 17.67 -6.43
N SER A 308 -16.60 18.25 -6.18
CA SER A 308 -15.33 17.75 -6.72
C SER A 308 -14.97 16.34 -6.23
N ILE A 309 -15.26 16.01 -4.96
CA ILE A 309 -15.06 14.64 -4.45
C ILE A 309 -15.98 13.66 -5.16
N LYS A 310 -17.25 14.04 -5.38
CA LYS A 310 -18.23 13.19 -6.05
C LYS A 310 -17.85 12.91 -7.50
N GLU A 311 -17.35 13.93 -8.20
CA GLU A 311 -16.83 13.81 -9.57
C GLU A 311 -15.65 12.83 -9.64
N ARG A 312 -14.62 13.05 -8.82
CA ARG A 312 -13.45 12.17 -8.76
C ARG A 312 -13.78 10.73 -8.35
N MET A 313 -14.76 10.55 -7.47
CA MET A 313 -15.22 9.21 -7.09
C MET A 313 -15.91 8.50 -8.25
N GLY A 314 -16.64 9.23 -9.10
CA GLY A 314 -17.19 8.71 -10.35
C GLY A 314 -16.09 8.29 -11.32
N GLU A 315 -15.08 9.14 -11.54
CA GLU A 315 -13.92 8.83 -12.39
C GLU A 315 -13.17 7.58 -11.92
N LEU A 316 -12.94 7.44 -10.61
CA LEU A 316 -12.29 6.25 -10.05
C LEU A 316 -13.13 4.97 -10.22
N GLN A 317 -14.46 5.08 -10.10
CA GLN A 317 -15.35 3.94 -10.31
C GLN A 317 -15.39 3.51 -11.78
N ASP A 318 -15.34 4.45 -12.71
CA ASP A 318 -15.33 4.15 -14.14
C ASP A 318 -13.96 3.61 -14.58
N ALA A 319 -12.85 4.16 -14.07
CA ALA A 319 -11.51 3.60 -14.27
C ALA A 319 -11.38 2.17 -13.71
N GLN A 320 -12.04 1.88 -12.59
CA GLN A 320 -12.07 0.52 -12.02
C GLN A 320 -12.83 -0.45 -12.93
N LYS A 321 -13.98 -0.05 -13.48
CA LYS A 321 -14.73 -0.88 -14.44
C LYS A 321 -13.95 -1.10 -15.73
N GLU A 322 -13.28 -0.06 -16.26
CA GLU A 322 -12.42 -0.21 -17.44
C GLU A 322 -11.23 -1.15 -17.16
N SER A 323 -10.63 -1.08 -15.96
CA SER A 323 -9.59 -2.01 -15.53
C SER A 323 -10.09 -3.45 -15.40
N GLU A 324 -11.33 -3.66 -14.97
CA GLU A 324 -11.94 -4.99 -14.83
C GLU A 324 -12.23 -5.60 -16.21
N VAL A 325 -12.80 -4.82 -17.12
CA VAL A 325 -13.06 -5.23 -18.51
C VAL A 325 -11.76 -5.56 -19.26
N THR A 326 -10.69 -4.78 -19.05
CA THR A 326 -9.39 -5.07 -19.67
C THR A 326 -8.73 -6.32 -19.09
N SER A 327 -8.93 -6.60 -17.79
CA SER A 327 -8.48 -7.85 -17.16
C SER A 327 -9.22 -9.06 -17.73
N GLU A 328 -10.55 -8.99 -17.85
CA GLU A 328 -11.37 -10.07 -18.44
C GLU A 328 -10.99 -10.32 -19.91
N ALA A 329 -10.72 -9.26 -20.67
CA ALA A 329 -10.28 -9.38 -22.06
C ALA A 329 -8.90 -10.09 -22.16
N SER A 330 -7.97 -9.76 -21.27
CA SER A 330 -6.65 -10.40 -21.20
C SER A 330 -6.74 -11.88 -20.80
N GLU A 331 -7.63 -12.23 -19.87
CA GLU A 331 -7.84 -13.63 -19.46
C GLU A 331 -8.44 -14.45 -20.61
N ARG A 332 -9.39 -13.87 -21.35
CA ARG A 332 -10.00 -14.51 -22.51
C ARG A 332 -9.04 -14.69 -23.69
N GLU A 333 -8.09 -13.77 -23.85
CA GLU A 333 -7.01 -13.90 -24.83
C GLU A 333 -6.11 -15.12 -24.50
N LEU A 334 -5.72 -15.28 -23.23
CA LEU A 334 -4.96 -16.44 -22.75
C LEU A 334 -5.70 -17.77 -22.97
N GLU A 335 -7.02 -17.82 -22.73
CA GLU A 335 -7.84 -19.01 -23.01
C GLU A 335 -7.84 -19.37 -24.51
N LEU A 336 -7.96 -18.37 -25.39
CA LEU A 336 -7.95 -18.58 -26.84
C LEU A 336 -6.57 -19.05 -27.33
N GLU A 337 -5.48 -18.53 -26.76
CA GLU A 337 -4.13 -19.02 -27.04
C GLU A 337 -3.98 -20.50 -26.67
N ALA A 338 -4.49 -20.91 -25.51
CA ALA A 338 -4.47 -22.31 -25.08
C ALA A 338 -5.25 -23.23 -26.03
N GLN A 339 -6.46 -22.81 -26.45
CA GLN A 339 -7.26 -23.55 -27.43
C GLN A 339 -6.57 -23.67 -28.79
N LEU A 340 -5.87 -22.62 -29.24
CA LEU A 340 -5.08 -22.65 -30.47
C LEU A 340 -3.93 -23.65 -30.41
N VAL A 341 -3.25 -23.74 -29.27
CA VAL A 341 -2.19 -24.73 -29.04
C VAL A 341 -2.75 -26.15 -29.12
N GLU A 342 -3.89 -26.41 -28.49
CA GLU A 342 -4.56 -27.71 -28.55
C GLU A 342 -4.98 -28.07 -29.98
N ALA A 343 -5.62 -27.15 -30.70
CA ALA A 343 -6.01 -27.35 -32.09
C ALA A 343 -4.80 -27.66 -33.01
N ARG A 344 -3.67 -26.97 -32.80
CA ARG A 344 -2.42 -27.25 -33.53
C ARG A 344 -1.90 -28.66 -33.24
N SER A 345 -1.97 -29.11 -31.98
CA SER A 345 -1.58 -30.47 -31.60
C SER A 345 -2.44 -31.53 -32.33
N ILE A 346 -3.76 -31.32 -32.36
CA ILE A 346 -4.70 -32.23 -33.06
C ILE A 346 -4.38 -32.28 -34.55
N ILE A 347 -4.15 -31.13 -35.20
CA ILE A 347 -3.80 -31.07 -36.63
C ILE A 347 -2.47 -31.81 -36.89
N GLN A 348 -1.47 -31.64 -36.02
CA GLN A 348 -0.19 -32.32 -36.15
C GLN A 348 -0.33 -33.84 -36.02
N GLU A 349 -1.17 -34.31 -35.10
CA GLU A 349 -1.49 -35.73 -34.93
C GLU A 349 -2.20 -36.29 -36.16
N GLN A 350 -3.23 -35.58 -36.66
CA GLN A 350 -3.94 -35.95 -37.88
C GLN A 350 -3.00 -36.03 -39.08
N ALA A 351 -2.11 -35.05 -39.27
CA ALA A 351 -1.10 -35.05 -40.34
C ALA A 351 -0.13 -36.25 -40.23
N SER A 352 0.26 -36.61 -39.01
CA SER A 352 1.09 -37.79 -38.74
C SER A 352 0.38 -39.09 -39.13
N ILE A 353 -0.90 -39.23 -38.76
CA ILE A 353 -1.75 -40.37 -39.13
C ILE A 353 -1.90 -40.45 -40.65
N MET A 354 -2.19 -39.34 -41.33
CA MET A 354 -2.30 -39.28 -42.79
C MET A 354 -0.99 -39.66 -43.49
N SER A 355 0.15 -39.20 -42.98
CA SER A 355 1.47 -39.57 -43.52
C SER A 355 1.76 -41.07 -43.37
N LYS A 356 1.34 -41.69 -42.26
CA LYS A 356 1.45 -43.14 -42.07
C LYS A 356 0.58 -43.92 -43.06
N HIS A 357 -0.66 -43.48 -43.30
CA HIS A 357 -1.55 -44.12 -44.27
C HIS A 357 -1.04 -43.97 -45.72
N ALA A 358 -0.58 -42.78 -46.11
CA ALA A 358 0.01 -42.53 -47.43
C ALA A 358 1.29 -43.35 -47.69
N LYS A 359 2.08 -43.68 -46.65
CA LYS A 359 3.22 -44.59 -46.75
C LYS A 359 2.81 -46.06 -46.87
N SER A 360 1.64 -46.43 -46.34
CA SER A 360 1.09 -47.79 -46.42
C SER A 360 0.43 -48.09 -47.77
N GLU A 361 -0.04 -47.07 -48.51
CA GLU A 361 -0.70 -47.22 -49.81
C GLU A 361 0.24 -47.18 -51.04
N ARG A 362 1.57 -47.06 -50.87
CA ARG A 362 2.50 -47.17 -52.02
C ARG A 362 2.45 -48.61 -52.60
N PRO A 363 2.00 -48.82 -53.84
CA PRO A 363 1.92 -50.16 -54.42
C PRO A 363 3.32 -50.67 -54.79
N ARG A 364 3.61 -51.92 -54.41
CA ARG A 364 4.72 -52.71 -54.99
C ARG A 364 4.45 -52.90 -56.48
N SER A 365 5.03 -52.06 -57.34
CA SER A 365 5.08 -52.35 -58.77
C SER A 365 6.47 -52.88 -59.18
N LEU A 366 6.44 -54.14 -59.63
CA LEU A 366 7.17 -54.71 -60.76
C LEU A 366 8.72 -54.69 -60.72
N LYS A 367 9.29 -55.80 -60.18
CA LYS A 367 10.56 -56.34 -60.71
C LYS A 367 10.25 -57.05 -62.03
N GLY A 368 10.71 -56.49 -63.15
CA GLY A 368 10.78 -57.21 -64.42
C GLY A 368 11.91 -58.26 -64.40
N PRO A 369 11.79 -59.37 -65.13
CA PRO A 369 12.86 -60.34 -65.25
C PRO A 369 13.92 -59.84 -66.24
N SER A 370 15.18 -59.87 -65.81
CA SER A 370 16.35 -59.73 -66.67
C SER A 370 16.81 -61.12 -67.11
N ASP A 371 16.97 -61.23 -68.42
CA ASP A 371 17.57 -62.30 -69.19
C ASP A 371 18.97 -62.70 -68.68
N SER A 372 19.30 -64.01 -68.72
CA SER A 372 20.64 -64.65 -68.83
C SER A 372 20.62 -66.08 -68.25
N GLY A 373 20.69 -67.11 -69.11
CA GLY A 373 20.96 -68.51 -68.72
C GLY A 373 20.17 -69.54 -69.50
#